data_AF-C9SFV5-F1
#
_entry.id   AF-C9SFV5-F1
#
_cell.length_a   1.000
_cell.length_b   1.000
_cell.length_c   1.000
_cell.angle_alpha   90.00
_cell.angle_beta   90.00
_cell.angle_gamma   90.00
#
_symmetry.space_group_name_H-M   'P 1'
#
loop_
_entity.id
_entity.type
_entity.pdbx_description
1 polymer ?
#
loop_
_entity_poly.entity_id
_entity_poly.type
_entity_poly.pdbx_seq_one_letter_code
_entity_poly.pdbx_strand_id
1 'polypeptide(L)'
;MAPAQVVDDVDVDMHQEDDENMEQRLINEEYKTWKKNSPFLYDMILSTALEWPTLTTQWFPDVKEPEGKNYRVHRLLLGTHTSEGMPNHLQIAEVEVPKSIEPSTDDLDEERGEIGGYGKFGGLAPIRFNIVQKIDHPGEVNKARYQPQNPDLIATLCVDGKILVFDRTKHSMTADGKVSPEVELVGHKQEGYGLSWNPHEAGCLASGSEDTTVCLWDIKTLQEGSRTLKPARKYTHHTQIVNDVQYHPVSKSLIGTVSDDLTMQIIDVRSPETNIASLSAKRGHSDAINALAFNPASEVLVATASADKTLGVWDLRNVKEKIHTLEGHNDAVTSLSWHPHEAGILGSGSYDRRIIFWDLSRVGDEQLPDDQEDGPPELLFMHGGHTNHLADFAWNPNDPWLVCSAAEDNLLQIWRVADSIVGRDDGDMSLDEIDR
;
A
#
# COMPACT_ATOMS: atom_id res chain seq x y z
N MET A 1 -48.97 -36.06 9.74
CA MET A 1 -48.12 -34.87 9.60
C MET A 1 -47.61 -34.55 10.99
N ALA A 2 -46.34 -34.85 11.28
CA ALA A 2 -45.68 -34.35 12.47
C ALA A 2 -45.23 -32.90 12.17
N PRO A 3 -45.24 -31.98 13.15
CA PRO A 3 -44.77 -30.62 12.93
C PRO A 3 -43.25 -30.64 12.72
N ALA A 4 -42.77 -29.80 11.79
CA ALA A 4 -41.34 -29.57 11.59
C ALA A 4 -40.74 -28.98 12.88
N GLN A 5 -39.60 -29.52 13.31
CA GLN A 5 -38.79 -28.92 14.36
C GLN A 5 -38.30 -27.56 13.87
N VAL A 6 -38.65 -26.51 14.62
CA VAL A 6 -37.94 -25.24 14.57
C VAL A 6 -36.56 -25.56 15.16
N VAL A 7 -35.53 -25.50 14.33
CA VAL A 7 -34.14 -25.48 14.82
C VAL A 7 -33.95 -24.06 15.30
N ASP A 8 -33.64 -23.90 16.59
CA ASP A 8 -33.50 -22.60 17.24
C ASP A 8 -32.32 -21.83 16.61
N ASP A 9 -32.58 -20.65 16.03
CA ASP A 9 -31.55 -19.71 15.54
C ASP A 9 -30.55 -19.31 16.65
N VAL A 10 -30.91 -19.52 17.92
CA VAL A 10 -30.10 -19.20 19.11
C VAL A 10 -28.83 -20.05 19.22
N ASP A 11 -28.88 -21.32 18.79
CA ASP A 11 -27.70 -22.20 18.87
C ASP A 11 -26.65 -21.82 17.81
N VAL A 12 -27.07 -21.28 16.66
CA VAL A 12 -26.15 -20.85 15.59
C VAL A 12 -25.43 -19.55 16.00
N ASP A 13 -26.17 -18.59 16.56
CA ASP A 13 -25.61 -17.33 17.04
C ASP A 13 -24.63 -17.55 18.20
N MET A 14 -24.94 -18.45 19.14
CA MET A 14 -24.01 -18.78 20.25
C MET A 14 -22.71 -19.43 19.77
N HIS A 15 -22.78 -20.30 18.76
CA HIS A 15 -21.58 -20.93 18.20
C HIS A 15 -20.70 -19.93 17.43
N GLN A 16 -21.30 -18.98 16.71
CA GLN A 16 -20.57 -17.90 16.05
C GLN A 16 -19.89 -16.96 17.06
N GLU A 17 -20.59 -16.56 18.12
CA GLU A 17 -20.01 -15.73 19.19
C GLU A 17 -18.85 -16.45 19.90
N ASP A 18 -18.93 -17.76 20.13
CA ASP A 18 -17.84 -18.54 20.73
C ASP A 18 -16.61 -18.65 19.81
N ASP A 19 -16.81 -18.82 18.50
CA ASP A 19 -15.75 -18.90 17.50
C ASP A 19 -15.04 -17.53 17.32
N GLU A 20 -15.81 -16.44 17.20
CA GLU A 20 -15.26 -15.06 17.15
C GLU A 20 -14.45 -14.73 18.41
N ASN A 21 -14.96 -15.13 19.58
CA ASN A 21 -14.23 -14.95 20.84
C ASN A 21 -12.94 -15.77 20.90
N MET A 22 -12.90 -16.96 20.29
CA MET A 22 -11.70 -17.77 20.21
C MET A 22 -10.67 -17.15 19.26
N GLU A 23 -11.09 -16.71 18.07
CA GLU A 23 -10.21 -16.03 17.12
C GLU A 23 -9.61 -14.77 17.74
N GLN A 24 -10.43 -13.93 18.37
CA GLN A 24 -9.96 -12.71 19.02
C GLN A 24 -8.95 -12.98 20.14
N ARG A 25 -9.07 -14.11 20.85
CA ARG A 25 -8.08 -14.54 21.85
C ARG A 25 -6.76 -14.92 21.19
N LEU A 26 -6.80 -15.71 20.12
CA LEU A 26 -5.61 -16.11 19.36
C LEU A 26 -4.87 -14.88 18.82
N ILE A 27 -5.58 -13.95 18.18
CA ILE A 27 -5.01 -12.68 17.68
C ILE A 27 -4.28 -11.92 18.81
N ASN A 28 -4.90 -11.84 19.98
CA ASN A 28 -4.31 -11.15 21.13
C ASN A 28 -3.07 -11.87 21.70
N GLU A 29 -3.01 -13.20 21.62
CA GLU A 29 -1.85 -13.99 22.04
C GLU A 29 -0.68 -13.87 21.05
N GLU A 30 -0.98 -13.92 19.75
CA GLU A 30 -0.02 -13.65 18.69
C GLU A 30 0.58 -12.24 18.81
N TYR A 31 -0.27 -11.22 18.97
CA TYR A 31 0.18 -9.85 19.13
C TYR A 31 1.08 -9.67 20.37
N LYS A 32 0.78 -10.32 21.48
CA LYS A 32 1.65 -10.30 22.68
C LYS A 32 3.01 -10.94 22.41
N THR A 33 3.04 -12.00 21.60
CA THR A 33 4.27 -12.68 21.22
C THR A 33 5.09 -11.81 20.26
N TRP A 34 4.46 -11.27 19.21
CA TRP A 34 5.05 -10.30 18.30
C TRP A 34 5.65 -9.11 19.06
N LYS A 35 4.90 -8.52 20.01
CA LYS A 35 5.37 -7.35 20.77
C LYS A 35 6.64 -7.64 21.56
N LYS A 36 6.77 -8.85 22.14
CA LYS A 36 8.00 -9.29 22.84
C LYS A 36 9.18 -9.44 21.87
N ASN A 37 8.92 -9.89 20.65
CA ASN A 37 9.94 -10.14 19.64
C ASN A 37 10.26 -8.89 18.78
N SER A 38 9.41 -7.87 18.81
CA SER A 38 9.58 -6.65 18.00
C SER A 38 10.96 -5.99 18.10
N PRO A 39 11.66 -5.95 19.26
CA PRO A 39 13.01 -5.37 19.32
C PRO A 39 14.07 -6.11 18.49
N PHE A 40 13.81 -7.34 18.08
CA PHE A 40 14.71 -8.12 17.19
C PHE A 40 14.33 -8.01 15.72
N LEU A 41 13.11 -7.55 15.43
CA LEU A 41 12.53 -7.55 14.08
C LEU A 41 12.52 -6.14 13.45
N TYR A 42 12.57 -5.11 14.27
CA TYR A 42 12.44 -3.72 13.83
C TYR A 42 13.52 -2.85 14.48
N ASP A 43 14.17 -2.01 13.68
CA ASP A 43 15.01 -0.93 14.20
C ASP A 43 14.17 0.23 14.73
N MET A 44 12.95 0.36 14.21
CA MET A 44 12.02 1.41 14.61
C MET A 44 10.59 0.94 14.46
N ILE A 45 9.75 1.27 15.43
CA ILE A 45 8.30 1.13 15.31
C ILE A 45 7.58 2.23 16.10
N LEU A 46 6.62 2.87 15.44
CA LEU A 46 5.60 3.72 16.03
C LEU A 46 4.24 3.07 15.77
N SER A 47 3.45 2.91 16.83
CA SER A 47 2.04 2.55 16.73
C SER A 47 1.19 3.71 17.24
N THR A 48 0.26 4.19 16.43
CA THR A 48 -0.66 5.27 16.82
C THR A 48 -2.08 4.93 16.39
N ALA A 49 -3.05 5.23 17.25
CA ALA A 49 -4.45 5.12 16.89
C ALA A 49 -4.90 6.44 16.24
N LEU A 50 -5.50 6.34 15.06
CA LEU A 50 -6.16 7.46 14.42
C LEU A 50 -7.55 7.68 15.04
N GLU A 51 -8.06 8.91 14.91
CA GLU A 51 -9.43 9.24 15.33
C GLU A 51 -10.46 8.39 14.56
N TRP A 52 -10.20 8.19 13.27
CA TRP A 52 -10.99 7.38 12.34
C TRP A 52 -10.05 6.53 11.50
N PRO A 53 -10.47 5.34 11.05
CA PRO A 53 -9.65 4.50 10.19
C PRO A 53 -9.36 5.20 8.87
N THR A 54 -8.30 4.75 8.21
CA THR A 54 -7.87 5.26 6.92
C THR A 54 -7.80 4.12 5.92
N LEU A 55 -8.43 4.31 4.76
CA LEU A 55 -8.44 3.33 3.66
C LEU A 55 -7.25 3.51 2.71
N THR A 56 -6.41 4.53 2.95
CA THR A 56 -5.37 4.92 2.01
C THR A 56 -4.15 5.46 2.73
N THR A 57 -2.97 5.02 2.28
CA THR A 57 -1.69 5.57 2.74
C THR A 57 -0.80 5.88 1.55
N GLN A 58 -0.03 6.97 1.63
CA GLN A 58 1.04 7.27 0.68
C GLN A 58 2.06 8.22 1.31
N TRP A 59 3.35 7.89 1.24
CA TRP A 59 4.41 8.84 1.60
C TRP A 59 4.57 9.91 0.53
N PHE A 60 4.67 11.16 0.95
CA PHE A 60 5.12 12.23 0.05
C PHE A 60 6.61 12.06 -0.28
N PRO A 61 7.05 12.55 -1.44
CA PRO A 61 8.42 12.40 -1.89
C PRO A 61 9.38 13.41 -1.25
N ASP A 62 8.90 14.48 -0.63
CA ASP A 62 9.75 15.47 0.01
C ASP A 62 10.10 15.11 1.46
N VAL A 63 11.33 15.47 1.83
CA VAL A 63 11.86 15.34 3.19
C VAL A 63 12.44 16.68 3.61
N LYS A 64 12.09 17.14 4.81
CA LYS A 64 12.71 18.32 5.42
C LYS A 64 13.72 17.86 6.46
N GLU A 65 14.88 18.50 6.49
CA GLU A 65 15.89 18.31 7.54
C GLU A 65 16.04 19.59 8.37
N PRO A 66 15.41 19.68 9.55
CA PRO A 66 15.57 20.85 10.40
C PRO A 66 17.01 20.98 10.92
N GLU A 67 17.57 22.18 10.83
CA GLU A 67 18.94 22.45 11.27
C GLU A 67 19.13 22.17 12.78
N GLY A 68 20.22 21.48 13.13
CA GLY A 68 20.52 21.11 14.51
C GLY A 68 19.57 20.07 15.13
N LYS A 69 18.73 19.40 14.33
CA LYS A 69 17.88 18.30 14.78
C LYS A 69 18.41 16.94 14.29
N ASN A 70 18.23 15.94 15.13
CA ASN A 70 18.58 14.53 14.93
C ASN A 70 17.43 13.72 14.31
N TYR A 71 16.54 14.37 13.58
CA TYR A 71 15.43 13.74 12.86
C TYR A 71 15.21 14.41 11.52
N ARG A 72 14.57 13.69 10.61
CA ARG A 72 14.03 14.17 9.34
C ARG A 72 12.51 14.26 9.45
N VAL A 73 11.89 15.20 8.76
CA VAL A 73 10.42 15.33 8.71
C VAL A 73 9.95 14.86 7.36
N HIS A 74 9.21 13.76 7.38
CA HIS A 74 8.52 13.19 6.22
C HIS A 74 7.03 13.57 6.28
N ARG A 75 6.32 13.43 5.17
CA ARG A 75 4.87 13.63 5.13
C ARG A 75 4.14 12.40 4.65
N LEU A 76 2.95 12.16 5.21
CA LEU A 76 2.04 11.09 4.85
C LEU A 76 0.72 11.68 4.36
N LEU A 77 0.20 11.12 3.29
CA LEU A 77 -1.15 11.33 2.78
C LEU A 77 -2.06 10.23 3.32
N LEU A 78 -3.15 10.63 3.98
CA LEU A 78 -4.13 9.75 4.59
C LEU A 78 -5.55 10.23 4.25
N GLY A 79 -6.51 9.32 4.37
CA GLY A 79 -7.95 9.62 4.32
C GLY A 79 -8.63 9.35 5.65
N THR A 80 -9.90 9.72 5.79
CA THR A 80 -10.76 9.20 6.85
C THR A 80 -11.86 8.32 6.28
N HIS A 81 -12.30 7.36 7.09
CA HIS A 81 -13.55 6.63 6.93
C HIS A 81 -14.33 6.78 8.24
N THR A 82 -15.30 7.69 8.27
CA THR A 82 -16.07 8.00 9.49
C THR A 82 -17.42 7.31 9.52
N SER A 83 -18.00 7.14 10.71
CA SER A 83 -19.42 6.76 10.84
C SER A 83 -20.38 7.78 10.23
N GLU A 84 -21.60 7.35 9.94
CA GLU A 84 -22.65 8.18 9.31
C GLU A 84 -22.84 9.53 10.03
N GLY A 85 -22.87 10.61 9.24
CA GLY A 85 -23.11 11.97 9.72
C GLY A 85 -21.89 12.70 10.29
N MET A 86 -20.75 12.02 10.45
CA MET A 86 -19.48 12.68 10.79
C MET A 86 -18.76 13.17 9.52
N PRO A 87 -18.04 14.30 9.59
CA PRO A 87 -17.32 14.83 8.44
C PRO A 87 -16.07 14.01 8.13
N ASN A 88 -15.87 13.73 6.84
CA ASN A 88 -14.66 13.09 6.34
C ASN A 88 -13.63 14.13 5.88
N HIS A 89 -12.36 13.72 5.89
CA HIS A 89 -11.25 14.60 5.55
C HIS A 89 -10.18 13.86 4.75
N LEU A 90 -9.63 14.56 3.76
CA LEU A 90 -8.28 14.28 3.28
C LEU A 90 -7.28 14.86 4.28
N GLN A 91 -6.30 14.06 4.70
CA GLN A 91 -5.37 14.42 5.77
C GLN A 91 -3.93 14.36 5.28
N ILE A 92 -3.13 15.35 5.69
CA ILE A 92 -1.66 15.30 5.59
C ILE A 92 -1.09 15.28 7.00
N ALA A 93 -0.25 14.28 7.26
CA ALA A 93 0.49 14.14 8.51
C ALA A 93 1.99 14.42 8.29
N GLU A 94 2.64 14.94 9.32
CA GLU A 94 4.09 15.02 9.43
C GLU A 94 4.59 13.91 10.35
N VAL A 95 5.69 13.27 9.94
CA VAL A 95 6.36 12.21 10.70
C VAL A 95 7.80 12.63 10.95
N GLU A 96 8.17 12.83 12.22
CA GLU A 96 9.54 13.07 12.64
C GLU A 96 10.26 11.72 12.75
N VAL A 97 11.07 11.35 11.75
CA VAL A 97 11.82 10.10 11.70
C VAL A 97 13.24 10.33 12.22
N PRO A 98 13.71 9.61 13.25
CA PRO A 98 15.08 9.77 13.78
C PRO A 98 16.13 9.44 12.72
N LYS A 99 17.19 10.25 12.66
CA LYS A 99 18.37 9.93 11.85
C LYS A 99 19.09 8.74 12.47
N SER A 100 19.59 7.82 11.64
CA SER A 100 20.58 6.83 12.10
C SER A 100 21.79 7.58 12.65
N ILE A 101 22.23 7.21 13.85
CA ILE A 101 23.48 7.72 14.42
C ILE A 101 24.55 6.75 13.99
N GLU A 102 25.49 7.19 13.14
CA GLU A 102 26.68 6.39 12.86
C GLU A 102 27.45 6.18 14.17
N PRO A 103 27.84 4.94 14.49
CA PRO A 103 28.60 4.66 15.70
C PRO A 103 29.92 5.46 15.68
N SER A 104 30.11 6.37 16.64
CA SER A 104 31.38 7.08 16.78
C SER A 104 32.38 6.24 17.55
N THR A 105 33.66 6.32 17.21
CA THR A 105 34.75 5.77 18.04
C THR A 105 34.78 6.39 19.44
N ASP A 106 34.15 7.56 19.63
CA ASP A 106 34.03 8.19 20.95
C ASP A 106 33.04 7.45 21.88
N ASP A 107 32.17 6.58 21.33
CA ASP A 107 31.22 5.76 22.08
C ASP A 107 31.76 4.35 22.41
N LEU A 108 33.03 4.08 22.08
CA LEU A 108 33.74 2.87 22.51
C LEU A 108 33.82 2.82 24.03
N ASP A 109 33.17 1.82 24.63
CA ASP A 109 33.41 1.47 26.02
C ASP A 109 34.73 0.69 26.08
N GLU A 110 35.84 1.35 26.42
CA GLU A 110 37.17 0.73 26.51
C GLU A 110 37.24 -0.45 27.51
N GLU A 111 36.31 -0.53 28.47
CA GLU A 111 36.23 -1.63 29.45
C GLU A 111 35.51 -2.87 28.88
N ARG A 112 34.56 -2.67 27.96
CA ARG A 112 33.79 -3.74 27.32
C ARG A 112 34.24 -4.10 25.91
N GLY A 113 35.00 -3.22 25.25
CA GLY A 113 35.38 -3.37 23.85
C GLY A 113 34.20 -3.26 22.88
N GLU A 114 33.07 -2.70 23.33
CA GLU A 114 31.83 -2.60 22.56
C GLU A 114 31.49 -1.13 22.29
N ILE A 115 31.01 -0.84 21.08
CA ILE A 115 30.42 0.45 20.72
C ILE A 115 28.91 0.33 20.96
N GLY A 116 28.35 1.14 21.87
CA GLY A 116 26.90 1.18 22.11
C GLY A 116 26.36 0.05 23.00
N GLY A 117 26.41 0.24 24.32
CA GLY A 117 25.74 -0.66 25.27
C GLY A 117 24.21 -0.50 25.30
N TYR A 118 23.50 -1.59 25.62
CA TYR A 118 22.05 -1.61 25.88
C TYR A 118 21.65 -0.51 26.88
N GLY A 119 21.12 0.61 26.37
CA GLY A 119 20.64 1.74 27.18
C GLY A 119 21.31 3.10 26.92
N LYS A 120 22.32 3.19 26.04
CA LYS A 120 22.92 4.48 25.61
C LYS A 120 22.23 5.12 24.39
N PHE A 121 20.97 4.81 24.12
CA PHE A 121 20.13 5.54 23.13
C PHE A 121 19.72 6.97 23.59
N GLY A 122 20.53 7.62 24.44
CA GLY A 122 20.23 8.93 25.03
C GLY A 122 20.27 10.12 24.06
N GLY A 123 20.49 9.86 22.76
CA GLY A 123 20.60 10.87 21.72
C GLY A 123 19.70 10.65 20.49
N LEU A 124 18.89 9.59 20.42
CA LEU A 124 17.92 9.40 19.33
C LEU A 124 16.66 10.22 19.62
N ALA A 125 16.17 10.98 18.64
CA ALA A 125 14.87 11.60 18.74
C ALA A 125 13.79 10.53 18.87
N PRO A 126 12.71 10.75 19.64
CA PRO A 126 11.54 9.91 19.52
C PRO A 126 10.91 10.13 18.15
N ILE A 127 10.47 9.05 17.49
CA ILE A 127 9.58 9.17 16.34
C ILE A 127 8.28 9.84 16.76
N ARG A 128 7.80 10.80 15.98
CA ARG A 128 6.53 11.50 16.23
C ARG A 128 5.66 11.54 14.99
N PHE A 129 4.36 11.48 15.21
CA PHE A 129 3.34 11.57 14.17
C PHE A 129 2.34 12.65 14.56
N ASN A 130 2.04 13.58 13.64
CA ASN A 130 1.03 14.60 13.84
C ASN A 130 0.27 14.88 12.53
N ILE A 131 -1.06 14.93 12.59
CA ILE A 131 -1.86 15.43 11.47
C ILE A 131 -1.73 16.96 11.43
N VAL A 132 -1.20 17.50 10.34
CA VAL A 132 -0.92 18.94 10.20
C VAL A 132 -1.91 19.65 9.29
N GLN A 133 -2.58 18.93 8.40
CA GLN A 133 -3.57 19.50 7.51
C GLN A 133 -4.80 18.58 7.39
N LYS A 134 -6.00 19.16 7.47
CA LYS A 134 -7.28 18.49 7.19
C LYS A 134 -8.05 19.29 6.14
N ILE A 135 -8.44 18.65 5.04
CA ILE A 135 -9.24 19.22 3.95
C ILE A 135 -10.59 18.50 3.91
N ASP A 136 -11.70 19.23 3.96
CA ASP A 136 -13.06 18.67 3.96
C ASP A 136 -13.33 17.81 2.72
N HIS A 137 -13.86 16.60 2.94
CA HIS A 137 -14.20 15.62 1.92
C HIS A 137 -15.67 15.17 2.06
N PRO A 138 -16.44 14.97 0.97
CA PRO A 138 -17.89 14.79 1.04
C PRO A 138 -18.34 13.40 1.53
N GLY A 139 -17.41 12.46 1.68
CA GLY A 139 -17.62 11.09 2.12
C GLY A 139 -16.28 10.44 2.42
N GLU A 140 -16.24 9.13 2.55
CA GLU A 140 -15.00 8.40 2.81
C GLU A 140 -13.99 8.59 1.67
N VAL A 141 -12.71 8.49 2.00
CA VAL A 141 -11.61 8.62 1.04
C VAL A 141 -11.10 7.22 0.69
N ASN A 142 -11.73 6.58 -0.30
CA ASN A 142 -11.41 5.20 -0.70
C ASN A 142 -9.94 5.06 -1.15
N LYS A 143 -9.46 6.02 -1.94
CA LYS A 143 -8.06 6.11 -2.35
C LYS A 143 -7.66 7.57 -2.53
N ALA A 144 -6.46 7.92 -2.08
CA ALA A 144 -5.86 9.24 -2.32
C ALA A 144 -4.46 9.09 -2.91
N ARG A 145 -4.16 9.78 -4.00
CA ARG A 145 -2.84 9.76 -4.64
C ARG A 145 -2.42 11.15 -5.08
N TYR A 146 -1.18 11.55 -4.77
CA TYR A 146 -0.63 12.80 -5.29
C TYR A 146 -0.10 12.63 -6.73
N GLN A 147 -0.10 13.71 -7.50
CA GLN A 147 0.47 13.74 -8.85
C GLN A 147 2.01 13.72 -8.77
N PRO A 148 2.70 12.74 -9.39
CA PRO A 148 4.16 12.60 -9.27
C PRO A 148 4.97 13.85 -9.64
N GLN A 149 4.53 14.61 -10.65
CA GLN A 149 5.22 15.82 -11.12
C GLN A 149 4.89 17.07 -10.30
N ASN A 150 3.81 17.03 -9.50
CA ASN A 150 3.44 18.09 -8.57
C ASN A 150 2.68 17.49 -7.37
N PRO A 151 3.40 17.09 -6.30
CA PRO A 151 2.78 16.43 -5.16
C PRO A 151 1.74 17.27 -4.39
N ASP A 152 1.65 18.58 -4.66
CA ASP A 152 0.58 19.41 -4.07
C ASP A 152 -0.79 19.15 -4.68
N LEU A 153 -0.87 18.57 -5.89
CA LEU A 153 -2.11 18.12 -6.51
C LEU A 153 -2.42 16.69 -6.08
N ILE A 154 -3.59 16.49 -5.47
CA ILE A 154 -4.02 15.21 -4.90
C ILE A 154 -5.36 14.83 -5.50
N ALA A 155 -5.46 13.65 -6.11
CA ALA A 155 -6.72 13.05 -6.51
C ALA A 155 -7.25 12.13 -5.41
N THR A 156 -8.54 12.19 -5.13
CA THR A 156 -9.25 11.29 -4.23
C THR A 156 -10.43 10.64 -4.94
N LEU A 157 -10.64 9.35 -4.73
CA LEU A 157 -11.80 8.61 -5.26
C LEU A 157 -12.87 8.51 -4.18
N CYS A 158 -14.08 8.95 -4.50
CA CYS A 158 -15.22 9.01 -3.58
C CYS A 158 -16.13 7.77 -3.70
N VAL A 159 -16.92 7.54 -2.65
CA VAL A 159 -18.00 6.54 -2.58
C VAL A 159 -19.11 6.69 -3.63
N ASP A 160 -19.21 7.84 -4.31
CA ASP A 160 -20.17 8.05 -5.41
C ASP A 160 -19.54 7.89 -6.81
N GLY A 161 -18.27 7.46 -6.87
CA GLY A 161 -17.50 7.28 -8.10
C GLY A 161 -16.92 8.57 -8.68
N LYS A 162 -17.19 9.74 -8.10
CA LYS A 162 -16.49 10.97 -8.49
C LYS A 162 -15.05 10.92 -8.02
N ILE A 163 -14.18 11.55 -8.80
CA ILE A 163 -12.81 11.81 -8.36
C ILE A 163 -12.68 13.30 -8.12
N LEU A 164 -12.18 13.69 -6.96
CA LEU A 164 -11.94 15.07 -6.61
C LEU A 164 -10.44 15.35 -6.69
N VAL A 165 -10.06 16.47 -7.30
CA VAL A 165 -8.67 16.91 -7.36
C VAL A 165 -8.53 18.16 -6.50
N PHE A 166 -7.67 18.07 -5.49
CA PHE A 166 -7.34 19.14 -4.56
C PHE A 166 -5.92 19.65 -4.80
N ASP A 167 -5.72 20.96 -4.79
CA ASP A 167 -4.44 21.62 -4.61
C ASP A 167 -4.31 21.97 -3.13
N ARG A 168 -3.58 21.13 -2.38
CA ARG A 168 -3.53 21.27 -0.91
C ARG A 168 -3.02 22.65 -0.45
N THR A 169 -2.28 23.39 -1.29
CA THR A 169 -1.75 24.71 -0.94
C THR A 169 -2.81 25.81 -0.96
N LYS A 170 -3.94 25.56 -1.63
CA LYS A 170 -5.11 26.45 -1.69
C LYS A 170 -6.11 26.21 -0.56
N HIS A 171 -5.91 25.17 0.23
CA HIS A 171 -6.73 24.85 1.38
C HIS A 171 -6.06 25.29 2.68
N SER A 172 -6.91 25.57 3.67
CA SER A 172 -6.47 25.90 5.02
C SER A 172 -5.82 24.67 5.70
N MET A 173 -5.07 24.90 6.78
CA MET A 173 -4.49 23.81 7.58
C MET A 173 -5.55 23.06 8.40
N THR A 174 -6.69 23.69 8.66
CA THR A 174 -7.82 23.10 9.40
C THR A 174 -9.05 23.00 8.52
N ALA A 175 -9.90 22.01 8.77
CA ALA A 175 -11.19 21.90 8.11
C ALA A 175 -12.04 23.15 8.38
N ASP A 176 -12.71 23.65 7.33
CA ASP A 176 -13.61 24.81 7.39
C ASP A 176 -15.08 24.43 7.14
N GLY A 177 -15.34 23.12 6.96
CA GLY A 177 -16.66 22.56 6.71
C GLY A 177 -17.08 22.64 5.24
N LYS A 178 -16.22 23.10 4.34
CA LYS A 178 -16.56 23.33 2.92
C LYS A 178 -15.70 22.50 1.98
N VAL A 179 -16.33 21.46 1.43
CA VAL A 179 -15.80 20.70 0.30
C VAL A 179 -15.66 21.61 -0.92
N SER A 180 -14.42 21.86 -1.37
CA SER A 180 -14.13 22.83 -2.43
C SER A 180 -12.98 22.40 -3.34
N PRO A 181 -13.08 21.25 -4.03
CA PRO A 181 -12.04 20.78 -4.94
C PRO A 181 -11.83 21.74 -6.13
N GLU A 182 -10.61 21.75 -6.65
CA GLU A 182 -10.25 22.46 -7.88
C GLU A 182 -10.95 21.85 -9.10
N VAL A 183 -11.02 20.52 -9.15
CA VAL A 183 -11.65 19.79 -10.26
C VAL A 183 -12.43 18.58 -9.75
N GLU A 184 -13.62 18.37 -10.30
CA GLU A 184 -14.46 17.18 -10.12
C GLU A 184 -14.44 16.37 -11.43
N LEU A 185 -13.91 15.16 -11.38
CA LEU A 185 -13.91 14.24 -12.52
C LEU A 185 -15.16 13.34 -12.41
N VAL A 186 -16.07 13.49 -13.37
CA VAL A 186 -17.40 12.86 -13.34
C VAL A 186 -17.56 11.94 -14.55
N GLY A 187 -17.72 10.64 -14.29
CA GLY A 187 -17.81 9.63 -15.35
C GLY A 187 -18.07 8.19 -14.89
N HIS A 188 -17.55 7.79 -13.73
CA HIS A 188 -17.95 6.54 -13.08
C HIS A 188 -19.37 6.67 -12.50
N LYS A 189 -20.01 5.52 -12.27
CA LYS A 189 -21.38 5.41 -11.74
C LYS A 189 -21.46 4.77 -10.36
N GLN A 190 -20.38 4.15 -9.91
CA GLN A 190 -20.23 3.47 -8.64
C GLN A 190 -18.83 3.81 -8.10
N GLU A 191 -18.57 3.50 -6.85
CA GLU A 191 -17.27 3.73 -6.24
C GLU A 191 -16.16 2.86 -6.84
N GLY A 192 -14.98 2.95 -6.26
CA GLY A 192 -13.84 2.12 -6.61
C GLY A 192 -12.62 2.45 -5.78
N TYR A 193 -11.53 1.74 -6.08
CA TYR A 193 -10.24 1.88 -5.38
C TYR A 193 -9.06 2.10 -6.34
N GLY A 194 -9.21 1.71 -7.62
CA GLY A 194 -8.18 1.90 -8.64
C GLY A 194 -7.97 3.38 -8.98
N LEU A 195 -6.82 3.94 -8.63
CA LEU A 195 -6.48 5.33 -8.88
C LEU A 195 -4.97 5.49 -9.11
N SER A 196 -4.57 5.92 -10.31
CA SER A 196 -3.16 6.04 -10.68
C SER A 196 -2.89 7.25 -11.56
N TRP A 197 -2.01 8.14 -11.09
CA TRP A 197 -1.50 9.25 -11.91
C TRP A 197 -0.50 8.73 -12.92
N ASN A 198 -0.49 9.33 -14.12
CA ASN A 198 0.50 9.05 -15.13
C ASN A 198 1.86 9.61 -14.69
N PRO A 199 2.89 8.77 -14.47
CA PRO A 199 4.21 9.25 -14.07
C PRO A 199 4.95 9.96 -15.22
N HIS A 200 4.51 9.78 -16.47
CA HIS A 200 5.15 10.34 -17.67
C HIS A 200 4.54 11.66 -18.15
N GLU A 201 3.30 11.94 -17.76
CA GLU A 201 2.56 13.11 -18.25
C GLU A 201 1.74 13.75 -17.13
N ALA A 202 2.14 14.96 -16.74
CA ALA A 202 1.45 15.74 -15.72
C ALA A 202 -0.02 16.00 -16.11
N GLY A 203 -0.91 15.88 -15.12
CA GLY A 203 -2.34 16.10 -15.25
C GLY A 203 -3.14 14.91 -15.81
N CYS A 204 -2.48 13.82 -16.19
CA CYS A 204 -3.15 12.61 -16.69
C CYS A 204 -3.34 11.58 -15.58
N LEU A 205 -4.53 11.01 -15.47
CA LEU A 205 -4.93 10.07 -14.42
C LEU A 205 -5.74 8.91 -15.00
N ALA A 206 -5.61 7.72 -14.43
CA ALA A 206 -6.41 6.54 -14.70
C ALA A 206 -7.17 6.14 -13.44
N SER A 207 -8.39 5.67 -13.61
CA SER A 207 -9.22 5.15 -12.52
C SER A 207 -9.99 3.89 -12.92
N GLY A 208 -10.16 2.98 -11.98
CA GLY A 208 -11.01 1.79 -12.06
C GLY A 208 -12.16 1.87 -11.06
N SER A 209 -13.28 1.23 -11.36
CA SER A 209 -14.51 1.31 -10.57
C SER A 209 -15.31 0.03 -10.59
N GLU A 210 -16.18 -0.12 -9.60
CA GLU A 210 -17.23 -1.12 -9.52
C GLU A 210 -18.25 -1.03 -10.66
N ASP A 211 -18.30 0.09 -11.39
CA ASP A 211 -19.06 0.21 -12.63
C ASP A 211 -18.48 -0.58 -13.82
N THR A 212 -17.48 -1.43 -13.56
CA THR A 212 -16.75 -2.32 -14.48
C THR A 212 -15.92 -1.60 -15.55
N THR A 213 -15.69 -0.30 -15.38
CA THR A 213 -15.00 0.52 -16.38
C THR A 213 -13.69 1.11 -15.88
N VAL A 214 -12.81 1.40 -16.84
CA VAL A 214 -11.58 2.17 -16.62
C VAL A 214 -11.72 3.52 -17.33
N CYS A 215 -11.51 4.61 -16.61
CA CYS A 215 -11.56 5.96 -17.16
C CYS A 215 -10.17 6.59 -17.19
N LEU A 216 -9.85 7.25 -18.30
CA LEU A 216 -8.67 8.09 -18.43
C LEU A 216 -9.07 9.56 -18.43
N TRP A 217 -8.33 10.36 -17.69
CA TRP A 217 -8.61 11.77 -17.45
C TRP A 217 -7.40 12.61 -17.85
N ASP A 218 -7.66 13.79 -18.39
CA ASP A 218 -6.63 14.81 -18.61
C ASP A 218 -7.16 16.16 -18.10
N ILE A 219 -6.70 16.54 -16.90
CA ILE A 219 -7.17 17.77 -16.24
C ILE A 219 -6.75 19.04 -16.99
N LYS A 220 -5.78 18.96 -17.92
CA LYS A 220 -5.36 20.10 -18.75
C LYS A 220 -6.41 20.45 -19.80
N THR A 221 -7.35 19.54 -20.09
CA THR A 221 -8.46 19.77 -21.03
C THR A 221 -9.66 20.47 -20.38
N LEU A 222 -9.58 20.79 -19.09
CA LEU A 222 -10.62 21.49 -18.37
C LEU A 222 -10.88 22.86 -19.01
N GLN A 223 -12.15 23.11 -19.36
CA GLN A 223 -12.56 24.39 -19.95
C GLN A 223 -12.54 25.50 -18.91
N GLU A 224 -12.13 26.70 -19.32
CA GLU A 224 -12.08 27.87 -18.46
C GLU A 224 -13.45 28.14 -17.80
N GLY A 225 -13.46 28.26 -16.47
CA GLY A 225 -14.67 28.46 -15.69
C GLY A 225 -15.46 27.18 -15.35
N SER A 226 -15.13 26.03 -15.93
CA SER A 226 -15.67 24.73 -15.49
C SER A 226 -14.86 24.18 -14.32
N ARG A 227 -15.55 23.53 -13.37
CA ARG A 227 -14.92 22.68 -12.35
C ARG A 227 -15.12 21.20 -12.61
N THR A 228 -15.95 20.85 -13.59
CA THR A 228 -16.28 19.46 -13.89
C THR A 228 -15.59 19.01 -15.16
N LEU A 229 -14.97 17.83 -15.12
CA LEU A 229 -14.31 17.19 -16.25
C LEU A 229 -14.95 15.83 -16.54
N LYS A 230 -15.17 15.51 -17.81
CA LYS A 230 -15.58 14.18 -18.27
C LYS A 230 -14.35 13.37 -18.67
N PRO A 231 -14.43 12.02 -18.64
CA PRO A 231 -13.28 11.20 -19.03
C PRO A 231 -12.91 11.45 -20.48
N ALA A 232 -11.60 11.57 -20.74
CA ALA A 232 -11.06 11.68 -22.10
C ALA A 232 -11.27 10.37 -22.86
N ARG A 233 -11.16 9.22 -22.17
CA ARG A 233 -11.48 7.89 -22.70
C ARG A 233 -12.12 7.02 -21.62
N LYS A 234 -13.05 6.16 -22.03
CA LYS A 234 -13.71 5.16 -21.18
C LYS A 234 -13.56 3.78 -21.81
N TYR A 235 -13.00 2.86 -21.02
CA TYR A 235 -12.71 1.49 -21.38
C TYR A 235 -13.71 0.53 -20.73
N THR A 236 -14.15 -0.48 -21.47
CA THR A 236 -15.22 -1.42 -21.07
C THR A 236 -14.83 -2.88 -21.39
N HIS A 237 -13.54 -3.20 -21.22
CA HIS A 237 -12.98 -4.52 -21.54
C HIS A 237 -13.11 -5.53 -20.39
N HIS A 238 -13.36 -5.07 -19.17
CA HIS A 238 -13.67 -5.94 -18.01
C HIS A 238 -15.16 -6.26 -17.93
N THR A 239 -15.46 -7.41 -17.35
CA THR A 239 -16.83 -7.92 -17.20
C THR A 239 -17.37 -7.82 -15.78
N GLN A 240 -16.51 -7.51 -14.81
CA GLN A 240 -16.84 -7.29 -13.40
C GLN A 240 -16.07 -6.07 -12.85
N ILE A 241 -16.12 -5.85 -11.53
CA ILE A 241 -15.51 -4.73 -10.81
C ILE A 241 -14.02 -4.60 -11.19
N VAL A 242 -13.55 -3.38 -11.45
CA VAL A 242 -12.12 -3.11 -11.67
C VAL A 242 -11.50 -2.64 -10.36
N ASN A 243 -10.75 -3.54 -9.72
CA ASN A 243 -10.23 -3.34 -8.37
C ASN A 243 -9.06 -2.35 -8.35
N ASP A 244 -8.14 -2.46 -9.30
CA ASP A 244 -6.96 -1.63 -9.34
C ASP A 244 -6.51 -1.32 -10.78
N VAL A 245 -5.84 -0.16 -10.92
CA VAL A 245 -5.27 0.32 -12.17
C VAL A 245 -3.92 0.97 -11.91
N GLN A 246 -2.95 0.76 -12.79
CA GLN A 246 -1.65 1.40 -12.67
C GLN A 246 -1.10 1.81 -14.03
N TYR A 247 -0.66 3.06 -14.16
CA TYR A 247 0.23 3.41 -15.28
C TYR A 247 1.54 2.67 -15.17
N HIS A 248 2.05 2.16 -16.28
CA HIS A 248 3.35 1.52 -16.29
C HIS A 248 4.46 2.55 -15.98
N PRO A 249 5.37 2.31 -15.01
CA PRO A 249 6.38 3.28 -14.56
C PRO A 249 7.44 3.58 -15.63
N VAL A 250 7.78 2.62 -16.49
CA VAL A 250 8.72 2.78 -17.62
C VAL A 250 8.00 3.07 -18.95
N SER A 251 7.06 2.23 -19.37
CA SER A 251 6.38 2.34 -20.65
C SER A 251 5.23 3.35 -20.64
N LYS A 252 5.35 4.42 -21.43
CA LYS A 252 4.40 5.55 -21.41
C LYS A 252 2.98 5.23 -21.91
N SER A 253 2.85 4.17 -22.70
CA SER A 253 1.61 3.84 -23.40
C SER A 253 0.79 2.76 -22.71
N LEU A 254 1.33 2.10 -21.68
CA LEU A 254 0.71 0.93 -21.07
C LEU A 254 0.08 1.29 -19.72
N ILE A 255 -1.10 0.76 -19.49
CA ILE A 255 -1.78 0.78 -18.20
C ILE A 255 -2.21 -0.66 -17.91
N GLY A 256 -1.90 -1.14 -16.72
CA GLY A 256 -2.38 -2.43 -16.23
C GLY A 256 -3.65 -2.26 -15.40
N THR A 257 -4.54 -3.24 -15.49
CA THR A 257 -5.84 -3.24 -14.83
C THR A 257 -6.15 -4.66 -14.34
N VAL A 258 -6.79 -4.79 -13.19
CA VAL A 258 -7.21 -6.08 -12.61
C VAL A 258 -8.64 -6.02 -12.11
N SER A 259 -9.29 -7.19 -12.03
CA SER A 259 -10.73 -7.27 -11.82
C SER A 259 -11.16 -8.58 -11.16
N ASP A 260 -12.36 -8.54 -10.57
CA ASP A 260 -13.14 -9.71 -10.11
C ASP A 260 -13.44 -10.71 -11.23
N ASP A 261 -13.30 -10.31 -12.51
CA ASP A 261 -13.42 -11.23 -13.63
C ASP A 261 -12.23 -12.20 -13.82
N LEU A 262 -11.33 -12.25 -12.82
CA LEU A 262 -10.15 -13.13 -12.76
C LEU A 262 -9.09 -12.83 -13.82
N THR A 263 -9.09 -11.61 -14.37
CA THR A 263 -8.15 -11.22 -15.41
C THR A 263 -7.28 -10.03 -15.02
N MET A 264 -5.99 -10.14 -15.36
CA MET A 264 -5.11 -8.99 -15.50
C MET A 264 -5.11 -8.61 -16.98
N GLN A 265 -5.41 -7.34 -17.27
CA GLN A 265 -5.45 -6.81 -18.62
C GLN A 265 -4.50 -5.63 -18.75
N ILE A 266 -3.83 -5.52 -19.90
CA ILE A 266 -2.97 -4.39 -20.24
C ILE A 266 -3.60 -3.65 -21.40
N ILE A 267 -3.88 -2.37 -21.21
CA ILE A 267 -4.35 -1.49 -22.28
C ILE A 267 -3.19 -0.69 -22.85
N ASP A 268 -3.14 -0.58 -24.18
CA ASP A 268 -2.27 0.35 -24.88
C ASP A 268 -3.08 1.60 -25.28
N VAL A 269 -2.76 2.75 -24.69
CA VAL A 269 -3.47 4.01 -24.95
C VAL A 269 -3.28 4.54 -26.38
N ARG A 270 -2.39 3.94 -27.18
CA ARG A 270 -2.27 4.26 -28.61
C ARG A 270 -3.33 3.56 -29.45
N SER A 271 -3.90 2.46 -28.94
CA SER A 271 -5.02 1.78 -29.58
C SER A 271 -6.29 2.63 -29.51
N PRO A 272 -7.07 2.73 -30.60
CA PRO A 272 -8.37 3.39 -30.57
C PRO A 272 -9.46 2.53 -29.93
N GLU A 273 -9.27 1.21 -29.85
CA GLU A 273 -10.24 0.28 -29.28
C GLU A 273 -10.29 0.40 -27.75
N THR A 274 -11.50 0.54 -27.20
CA THR A 274 -11.70 0.70 -25.74
C THR A 274 -12.45 -0.45 -25.08
N ASN A 275 -12.98 -1.39 -25.85
CA ASN A 275 -13.71 -2.57 -25.39
C ASN A 275 -12.86 -3.85 -25.36
N ILE A 276 -11.59 -3.78 -25.77
CA ILE A 276 -10.66 -4.91 -25.80
C ILE A 276 -9.31 -4.45 -25.27
N ALA A 277 -8.67 -5.27 -24.42
CA ALA A 277 -7.31 -5.03 -23.96
C ALA A 277 -6.26 -5.54 -24.96
N SER A 278 -5.09 -4.91 -24.95
CA SER A 278 -3.95 -5.28 -25.82
C SER A 278 -3.32 -6.60 -25.38
N LEU A 279 -3.25 -6.85 -24.08
CA LEU A 279 -2.85 -8.13 -23.49
C LEU A 279 -3.85 -8.51 -22.41
N SER A 280 -4.08 -9.80 -22.24
CA SER A 280 -4.96 -10.32 -21.18
C SER A 280 -4.38 -11.64 -20.67
N ALA A 281 -3.98 -11.64 -19.40
CA ALA A 281 -3.71 -12.86 -18.64
C ALA A 281 -5.04 -13.37 -18.07
N LYS A 282 -5.33 -14.64 -18.32
CA LYS A 282 -6.57 -15.30 -17.88
C LYS A 282 -6.22 -16.59 -17.14
N ARG A 283 -7.05 -16.97 -16.17
CA ARG A 283 -6.87 -18.22 -15.40
C ARG A 283 -5.54 -18.28 -14.64
N GLY A 284 -4.99 -17.11 -14.29
CA GLY A 284 -3.84 -17.02 -13.40
C GLY A 284 -4.23 -17.27 -11.95
N HIS A 285 -5.37 -16.74 -11.56
CA HIS A 285 -5.92 -16.79 -10.23
C HIS A 285 -7.26 -17.54 -10.23
N SER A 286 -7.58 -18.17 -9.11
CA SER A 286 -8.86 -18.88 -8.92
C SER A 286 -9.95 -18.00 -8.31
N ASP A 287 -9.60 -16.78 -7.90
CA ASP A 287 -10.50 -15.79 -7.32
C ASP A 287 -10.10 -14.35 -7.75
N ALA A 288 -10.90 -13.36 -7.34
CA ALA A 288 -10.79 -11.96 -7.71
C ALA A 288 -9.37 -11.41 -7.57
N ILE A 289 -8.91 -10.64 -8.57
CA ILE A 289 -7.59 -10.01 -8.53
C ILE A 289 -7.76 -8.58 -7.98
N ASN A 290 -7.27 -8.36 -6.75
CA ASN A 290 -7.51 -7.14 -5.99
C ASN A 290 -6.52 -6.01 -6.30
N ALA A 291 -5.26 -6.34 -6.61
CA ALA A 291 -4.22 -5.33 -6.86
C ALA A 291 -3.23 -5.77 -7.93
N LEU A 292 -2.61 -4.80 -8.61
CA LEU A 292 -1.44 -5.03 -9.46
C LEU A 292 -0.30 -4.08 -9.13
N ALA A 293 0.92 -4.51 -9.41
CA ALA A 293 2.08 -3.65 -9.30
C ALA A 293 3.09 -3.96 -10.41
N PHE A 294 3.37 -2.99 -11.28
CA PHE A 294 4.51 -3.02 -12.19
C PHE A 294 5.81 -2.81 -11.42
N ASN A 295 6.82 -3.59 -11.76
CA ASN A 295 8.14 -3.40 -11.21
C ASN A 295 8.74 -2.06 -11.72
N PRO A 296 9.24 -1.17 -10.84
CA PRO A 296 9.77 0.12 -11.27
C PRO A 296 11.08 0.02 -12.06
N ALA A 297 11.84 -1.06 -11.89
CA ALA A 297 13.13 -1.30 -12.53
C ALA A 297 13.04 -2.17 -13.80
N SER A 298 11.89 -2.79 -14.09
CA SER A 298 11.70 -3.70 -15.23
C SER A 298 10.48 -3.32 -16.06
N GLU A 299 10.64 -3.22 -17.39
CA GLU A 299 9.52 -2.92 -18.31
C GLU A 299 8.58 -4.12 -18.55
N VAL A 300 8.97 -5.32 -18.10
CA VAL A 300 8.23 -6.55 -18.42
C VAL A 300 7.65 -7.26 -17.21
N LEU A 301 8.08 -6.92 -16.01
CA LEU A 301 7.68 -7.63 -14.79
C LEU A 301 6.50 -6.95 -14.12
N VAL A 302 5.44 -7.71 -13.86
CA VAL A 302 4.26 -7.25 -13.13
C VAL A 302 3.82 -8.31 -12.12
N ALA A 303 3.39 -7.87 -10.95
CA ALA A 303 2.82 -8.72 -9.92
C ALA A 303 1.31 -8.46 -9.79
N THR A 304 0.55 -9.49 -9.42
CA THR A 304 -0.89 -9.43 -9.13
C THR A 304 -1.17 -10.07 -7.77
N ALA A 305 -2.12 -9.53 -7.02
CA ALA A 305 -2.58 -10.05 -5.74
C ALA A 305 -4.05 -10.43 -5.82
N SER A 306 -4.44 -11.51 -5.17
CA SER A 306 -5.74 -12.13 -5.36
C SER A 306 -6.41 -12.51 -4.05
N ALA A 307 -7.74 -12.59 -4.10
CA ALA A 307 -8.58 -13.20 -3.08
C ALA A 307 -8.30 -14.71 -2.90
N ASP A 308 -7.61 -15.35 -3.85
CA ASP A 308 -7.14 -16.73 -3.72
C ASP A 308 -5.93 -16.90 -2.80
N LYS A 309 -5.55 -15.84 -2.07
CA LYS A 309 -4.47 -15.81 -1.06
C LYS A 309 -3.06 -15.87 -1.65
N THR A 310 -2.94 -15.88 -2.98
CA THR A 310 -1.64 -15.95 -3.66
C THR A 310 -1.32 -14.67 -4.40
N LEU A 311 -0.03 -14.49 -4.69
CA LEU A 311 0.42 -13.50 -5.67
C LEU A 311 0.88 -14.20 -6.95
N GLY A 312 0.60 -13.59 -8.09
CA GLY A 312 1.13 -14.01 -9.38
C GLY A 312 2.24 -13.07 -9.85
N VAL A 313 3.37 -13.63 -10.29
CA VAL A 313 4.45 -12.88 -10.95
C VAL A 313 4.43 -13.19 -12.44
N TRP A 314 4.43 -12.15 -13.28
CA TRP A 314 4.16 -12.27 -14.72
C TRP A 314 5.20 -11.57 -15.59
N ASP A 315 5.45 -12.15 -16.75
CA ASP A 315 6.21 -11.53 -17.83
C ASP A 315 5.25 -11.00 -18.89
N LEU A 316 5.25 -9.70 -19.15
CA LEU A 316 4.41 -9.08 -20.18
C LEU A 316 4.69 -9.62 -21.60
N ARG A 317 5.87 -10.20 -21.84
CA ARG A 317 6.22 -10.85 -23.11
C ARG A 317 5.51 -12.20 -23.28
N ASN A 318 5.10 -12.84 -22.19
CA ASN A 318 4.33 -14.09 -22.20
C ASN A 318 3.34 -14.15 -21.01
N VAL A 319 2.20 -13.49 -21.15
CA VAL A 319 1.14 -13.45 -20.13
C VAL A 319 0.25 -14.70 -20.08
N LYS A 320 0.59 -15.77 -20.81
CA LYS A 320 -0.24 -16.98 -20.85
C LYS A 320 -0.15 -17.79 -19.56
N GLU A 321 0.97 -17.70 -18.87
CA GLU A 321 1.30 -18.46 -17.66
C GLU A 321 2.05 -17.53 -16.70
N LYS A 322 1.91 -17.76 -15.40
CA LYS A 322 2.73 -17.08 -14.38
C LYS A 322 4.17 -17.52 -14.53
N ILE A 323 5.12 -16.61 -14.31
CA ILE A 323 6.53 -16.99 -14.10
C ILE A 323 6.65 -17.72 -12.76
N HIS A 324 5.96 -17.21 -11.74
CA HIS A 324 6.01 -17.73 -10.37
C HIS A 324 4.73 -17.40 -9.61
N THR A 325 4.45 -18.17 -8.56
CA THR A 325 3.38 -17.91 -7.59
C THR A 325 4.00 -17.77 -6.22
N LEU A 326 3.68 -16.68 -5.51
CA LEU A 326 4.12 -16.48 -4.12
C LEU A 326 2.99 -16.93 -3.19
N GLU A 327 3.32 -17.87 -2.30
CA GLU A 327 2.39 -18.49 -1.34
C GLU A 327 2.87 -18.21 0.09
N GLY A 328 1.96 -17.86 0.98
CA GLY A 328 2.29 -17.57 2.40
C GLY A 328 1.24 -16.75 3.13
N HIS A 329 0.38 -16.02 2.42
CA HIS A 329 -0.80 -15.38 3.01
C HIS A 329 -1.90 -16.41 3.29
N ASN A 330 -2.66 -16.16 4.37
CA ASN A 330 -3.73 -17.04 4.82
C ASN A 330 -5.13 -16.54 4.46
N ASP A 331 -5.22 -15.35 3.87
CA ASP A 331 -6.46 -14.71 3.43
C ASP A 331 -6.22 -13.81 2.20
N ALA A 332 -7.28 -13.21 1.68
CA ALA A 332 -7.28 -12.36 0.49
C ALA A 332 -6.17 -11.30 0.55
N VAL A 333 -5.33 -11.28 -0.49
CA VAL A 333 -4.26 -10.29 -0.63
C VAL A 333 -4.84 -9.06 -1.32
N THR A 334 -4.79 -7.91 -0.68
CA THR A 334 -5.53 -6.69 -1.09
C THR A 334 -4.65 -5.57 -1.59
N SER A 335 -3.34 -5.61 -1.30
CA SER A 335 -2.41 -4.55 -1.68
C SER A 335 -1.05 -5.10 -2.10
N LEU A 336 -0.45 -4.46 -3.11
CA LEU A 336 0.90 -4.76 -3.60
C LEU A 336 1.69 -3.49 -3.82
N SER A 337 2.99 -3.54 -3.49
CA SER A 337 3.91 -2.46 -3.80
C SER A 337 5.34 -2.96 -3.90
N TRP A 338 5.98 -2.73 -5.04
CA TRP A 338 7.42 -2.97 -5.19
C TRP A 338 8.22 -2.00 -4.34
N HIS A 339 9.35 -2.46 -3.81
CA HIS A 339 10.28 -1.59 -3.11
C HIS A 339 10.79 -0.50 -4.08
N PRO A 340 10.84 0.77 -3.65
CA PRO A 340 11.18 1.88 -4.55
C PRO A 340 12.64 1.83 -5.05
N HIS A 341 13.54 1.15 -4.32
CA HIS A 341 14.98 1.13 -4.62
C HIS A 341 15.54 -0.26 -4.90
N GLU A 342 14.83 -1.33 -4.53
CA GLU A 342 15.33 -2.71 -4.63
C GLU A 342 14.44 -3.52 -5.56
N ALA A 343 14.93 -3.77 -6.77
CA ALA A 343 14.13 -4.34 -7.86
C ALA A 343 13.58 -5.76 -7.57
N GLY A 344 14.23 -6.51 -6.68
CA GLY A 344 13.81 -7.87 -6.31
C GLY A 344 12.80 -7.93 -5.18
N ILE A 345 12.53 -6.80 -4.50
CA ILE A 345 11.72 -6.79 -3.29
C ILE A 345 10.28 -6.35 -3.61
N LEU A 346 9.32 -7.20 -3.24
CA LEU A 346 7.89 -6.93 -3.35
C LEU A 346 7.26 -6.97 -1.97
N GLY A 347 6.43 -5.99 -1.63
CA GLY A 347 5.57 -6.03 -0.45
C GLY A 347 4.14 -6.41 -0.80
N SER A 348 3.48 -7.15 0.09
CA SER A 348 2.05 -7.48 -0.02
C SER A 348 1.34 -7.37 1.31
N GLY A 349 0.10 -6.90 1.27
CA GLY A 349 -0.77 -6.78 2.42
C GLY A 349 -2.05 -7.59 2.24
N SER A 350 -2.53 -8.22 3.31
CA SER A 350 -3.67 -9.14 3.26
C SER A 350 -4.64 -8.91 4.42
N TYR A 351 -5.87 -9.40 4.21
CA TYR A 351 -6.88 -9.53 5.25
C TYR A 351 -6.48 -10.51 6.37
N ASP A 352 -5.43 -11.32 6.18
CA ASP A 352 -4.85 -12.13 7.27
C ASP A 352 -4.12 -11.30 8.34
N ARG A 353 -4.17 -9.96 8.23
CA ARG A 353 -3.60 -8.99 9.16
C ARG A 353 -2.06 -8.94 9.09
N ARG A 354 -1.45 -9.47 8.03
CA ARG A 354 -0.01 -9.47 7.80
C ARG A 354 0.37 -8.63 6.59
N ILE A 355 1.58 -8.10 6.67
CA ILE A 355 2.32 -7.62 5.49
C ILE A 355 3.51 -8.54 5.30
N ILE A 356 3.71 -9.07 4.10
CA ILE A 356 4.85 -9.92 3.76
C ILE A 356 5.75 -9.18 2.77
N PHE A 357 7.05 -9.21 3.01
CA PHE A 357 8.06 -8.81 2.05
C PHE A 357 8.66 -10.06 1.40
N TRP A 358 8.74 -10.02 0.08
CA TRP A 358 9.22 -11.10 -0.76
C TRP A 358 10.52 -10.68 -1.44
N ASP A 359 11.53 -11.53 -1.38
CA ASP A 359 12.77 -11.38 -2.13
C ASP A 359 12.79 -12.37 -3.29
N LEU A 360 12.50 -11.86 -4.49
CA LEU A 360 12.43 -12.69 -5.69
C LEU A 360 13.78 -13.26 -6.12
N SER A 361 14.90 -12.76 -5.57
CA SER A 361 16.22 -13.31 -5.87
C SER A 361 16.46 -14.67 -5.20
N ARG A 362 15.70 -14.99 -4.14
CA ARG A 362 15.80 -16.24 -3.36
C ARG A 362 14.87 -17.35 -3.86
N VAL A 363 14.09 -17.08 -4.91
CA VAL A 363 13.16 -18.06 -5.46
C VAL A 363 13.93 -19.29 -5.93
N GLY A 364 13.61 -20.44 -5.33
CA GLY A 364 14.24 -21.72 -5.64
C GLY A 364 15.53 -22.03 -4.88
N ASP A 365 15.90 -21.20 -3.90
CA ASP A 365 17.01 -21.51 -2.99
C ASP A 365 16.71 -22.77 -2.16
N GLU A 366 17.74 -23.55 -1.86
CA GLU A 366 17.60 -24.74 -1.02
C GLU A 366 17.44 -24.34 0.46
N GLN A 367 16.35 -24.79 1.08
CA GLN A 367 16.08 -24.60 2.51
C GLN A 367 16.26 -25.89 3.30
N LEU A 368 16.64 -25.77 4.57
CA LEU A 368 16.60 -26.90 5.50
C LEU A 368 15.14 -27.32 5.73
N PRO A 369 14.88 -28.59 6.12
CA PRO A 369 13.51 -29.05 6.36
C PRO A 369 12.74 -28.21 7.38
N ASP A 370 13.41 -27.75 8.44
CA ASP A 370 12.78 -26.93 9.48
C ASP A 370 12.38 -25.55 8.93
N ASP A 371 13.20 -24.94 8.06
CA ASP A 371 12.90 -23.63 7.46
C ASP A 371 11.76 -23.70 6.43
N GLN A 372 11.56 -24.86 5.79
CA GLN A 372 10.44 -25.07 4.85
C GLN A 372 9.08 -25.06 5.55
N GLU A 373 9.04 -25.35 6.86
CA GLU A 373 7.81 -25.27 7.65
C GLU A 373 7.40 -23.81 7.91
N ASP A 374 8.35 -22.88 7.92
CA ASP A 374 8.12 -21.44 8.17
C ASP A 374 7.71 -20.66 6.92
N GLY A 375 8.05 -21.16 5.73
CA GLY A 375 7.64 -20.58 4.45
C GLY A 375 8.64 -20.82 3.32
N PRO A 376 8.30 -20.38 2.09
CA PRO A 376 9.20 -20.49 0.95
C PRO A 376 10.43 -19.58 1.09
N PRO A 377 11.54 -19.85 0.38
CA PRO A 377 12.80 -19.12 0.58
C PRO A 377 12.71 -17.63 0.21
N GLU A 378 11.80 -17.28 -0.69
CA GLU A 378 11.51 -15.90 -1.07
C GLU A 378 10.73 -15.10 0.00
N LEU A 379 10.17 -15.73 1.03
CA LEU A 379 9.54 -15.00 2.14
C LEU A 379 10.63 -14.39 3.03
N LEU A 380 10.89 -13.09 2.85
CA LEU A 380 11.97 -12.38 3.53
C LEU A 380 11.57 -11.92 4.93
N PHE A 381 10.37 -11.36 5.07
CA PHE A 381 9.92 -10.77 6.33
C PHE A 381 8.40 -10.77 6.43
N MET A 382 7.87 -11.00 7.63
CA MET A 382 6.44 -10.89 7.92
C MET A 382 6.21 -9.90 9.06
N HIS A 383 5.43 -8.85 8.79
CA HIS A 383 4.96 -7.92 9.78
C HIS A 383 3.66 -8.40 10.42
N GLY A 384 3.72 -8.70 11.73
CA GLY A 384 2.60 -9.16 12.55
C GLY A 384 2.07 -8.13 13.55
N GLY A 385 2.30 -6.83 13.29
CA GLY A 385 1.94 -5.76 14.21
C GLY A 385 0.45 -5.39 14.24
N HIS A 386 -0.32 -5.78 13.22
CA HIS A 386 -1.74 -5.46 13.11
C HIS A 386 -2.63 -6.56 13.69
N THR A 387 -3.72 -6.15 14.33
CA THR A 387 -4.70 -7.02 14.98
C THR A 387 -6.02 -7.12 14.21
N ASN A 388 -6.14 -6.40 13.11
CA ASN A 388 -7.32 -6.39 12.24
C ASN A 388 -6.90 -6.33 10.76
N HIS A 389 -7.86 -6.46 9.85
CA HIS A 389 -7.65 -6.46 8.41
C HIS A 389 -6.86 -5.23 7.95
N LEU A 390 -5.94 -5.45 7.03
CA LEU A 390 -5.10 -4.40 6.49
C LEU A 390 -5.86 -3.59 5.44
N ALA A 391 -5.84 -2.26 5.59
CA ALA A 391 -6.48 -1.34 4.66
C ALA A 391 -5.55 -0.88 3.53
N ASP A 392 -4.34 -0.39 3.85
CA ASP A 392 -3.32 -0.01 2.84
C ASP A 392 -1.93 0.01 3.50
N PHE A 393 -0.88 -0.08 2.69
CA PHE A 393 0.49 0.19 3.13
C PHE A 393 1.30 0.92 2.05
N ALA A 394 2.36 1.61 2.47
CA ALA A 394 3.22 2.37 1.57
C ALA A 394 4.69 2.34 2.02
N TRP A 395 5.57 2.00 1.08
CA TRP A 395 7.01 2.20 1.20
C TRP A 395 7.35 3.69 1.25
N ASN A 396 8.29 4.06 2.12
CA ASN A 396 8.87 5.39 2.11
C ASN A 396 9.87 5.50 0.94
N PRO A 397 9.71 6.46 0.02
CA PRO A 397 10.62 6.60 -1.13
C PRO A 397 11.99 7.16 -0.76
N ASN A 398 12.19 7.68 0.46
CA ASN A 398 13.41 8.37 0.88
C ASN A 398 14.21 7.65 1.98
N ASP A 399 13.61 6.64 2.61
CA ASP A 399 14.19 5.92 3.74
C ASP A 399 13.97 4.42 3.49
N PRO A 400 15.00 3.69 3.04
CA PRO A 400 14.88 2.27 2.72
C PRO A 400 14.28 1.48 3.89
N TRP A 401 13.43 0.50 3.55
CA TRP A 401 12.78 -0.37 4.53
C TRP A 401 11.86 0.30 5.56
N LEU A 402 11.65 1.63 5.48
CA LEU A 402 10.63 2.33 6.25
C LEU A 402 9.26 2.22 5.57
N VAL A 403 8.28 1.75 6.31
CA VAL A 403 6.92 1.51 5.83
C VAL A 403 5.90 2.19 6.74
N CYS A 404 4.82 2.67 6.12
CA CYS A 404 3.59 3.04 6.81
C CYS A 404 2.52 2.02 6.45
N SER A 405 1.78 1.51 7.44
CA SER A 405 0.67 0.60 7.22
C SER A 405 -0.51 0.94 8.12
N ALA A 406 -1.73 0.76 7.60
CA ALA A 406 -2.98 1.05 8.30
C ALA A 406 -3.89 -0.19 8.31
N ALA A 407 -4.58 -0.39 9.43
CA ALA A 407 -5.62 -1.41 9.58
C ALA A 407 -6.99 -0.77 9.87
N GLU A 408 -8.04 -1.58 9.74
CA GLU A 408 -9.43 -1.16 9.90
C GLU A 408 -9.81 -0.80 11.35
N ASP A 409 -9.01 -1.20 12.35
CA ASP A 409 -9.18 -0.87 13.78
C ASP A 409 -8.56 0.48 14.18
N ASN A 410 -8.42 1.40 13.22
CA ASN A 410 -7.81 2.73 13.34
C ASN A 410 -6.29 2.71 13.61
N LEU A 411 -5.65 1.54 13.64
CA LEU A 411 -4.23 1.44 13.95
C LEU A 411 -3.40 1.83 12.73
N LEU A 412 -2.59 2.87 12.90
CA LEU A 412 -1.53 3.25 11.97
C LEU A 412 -0.18 2.83 12.58
N GLN A 413 0.63 2.12 11.80
CA GLN A 413 1.99 1.78 12.18
C GLN A 413 2.99 2.36 11.20
N ILE A 414 4.08 2.91 11.74
CA ILE A 414 5.25 3.33 10.98
C ILE A 414 6.43 2.55 11.51
N TRP A 415 7.06 1.74 10.67
CA TRP A 415 8.06 0.78 11.11
C TRP A 415 9.16 0.61 10.08
N ARG A 416 10.37 0.33 10.57
CA ARG A 416 11.54 -0.02 9.75
C ARG A 416 11.98 -1.43 10.14
N VAL A 417 12.15 -2.30 9.15
CA VAL A 417 12.71 -3.65 9.38
C VAL A 417 14.12 -3.51 9.92
N ALA A 418 14.52 -4.42 10.82
CA ALA A 418 15.87 -4.44 11.34
C ALA A 418 16.91 -4.67 10.25
N ASP A 419 17.99 -3.88 10.24
CA ASP A 419 19.12 -4.04 9.32
C ASP A 419 19.74 -5.44 9.40
N SER A 420 19.63 -6.17 10.52
CA SER A 420 20.09 -7.56 10.61
C SER A 420 19.31 -8.55 9.73
N ILE A 421 18.16 -8.16 9.19
CA ILE A 421 17.30 -8.99 8.34
C ILE A 421 17.49 -8.61 6.86
N VAL A 422 17.61 -7.30 6.59
CA VAL A 422 17.55 -6.73 5.23
C VAL A 422 18.85 -6.08 4.78
N GLY A 423 19.78 -5.85 5.71
CA GLY A 423 21.12 -5.36 5.41
C GLY A 423 21.84 -6.39 4.57
N ARG A 424 22.49 -5.92 3.50
CA ARG A 424 23.41 -6.76 2.72
C ARG A 424 24.69 -6.86 3.53
N ASP A 425 25.20 -8.06 3.73
CA ASP A 425 26.55 -8.24 4.27
C ASP A 425 27.52 -7.53 3.32
N ASP A 426 28.11 -6.41 3.76
CA ASP A 426 29.18 -5.70 3.04
C ASP A 426 30.41 -6.61 2.77
N GLY A 427 30.42 -7.84 3.30
CA GLY A 427 31.39 -8.89 3.03
C GLY A 427 31.26 -9.58 1.67
N ASP A 428 30.15 -9.40 0.94
CA ASP A 428 29.94 -9.96 -0.40
C ASP A 428 30.12 -8.92 -1.54
N MET A 429 30.51 -7.68 -1.21
CA MET A 429 31.02 -6.77 -2.23
C MET A 429 32.34 -7.33 -2.77
N SER A 430 32.33 -7.72 -4.05
CA SER A 430 33.58 -8.04 -4.74
C SER A 430 34.53 -6.84 -4.62
N LEU A 431 35.82 -7.10 -4.36
CA LEU A 431 36.87 -6.09 -4.26
C LEU A 431 36.91 -5.08 -5.44
N ASP A 432 36.24 -5.39 -6.55
CA ASP A 432 36.13 -4.53 -7.73
C ASP A 432 35.10 -3.37 -7.57
N GLU A 433 34.21 -3.43 -6.58
CA GLU A 433 33.21 -2.38 -6.32
C GLU A 433 33.61 -1.39 -5.21
N ILE A 434 34.63 -1.72 -4.42
CA ILE A 434 35.12 -0.86 -3.32
C ILE A 434 36.01 0.29 -3.86
N ASP A 435 36.52 0.18 -5.09
CA ASP A 435 37.47 1.13 -5.69
C ASP A 435 36.89 1.93 -6.89
N ARG A 436 35.57 2.16 -6.95
CA ARG A 436 34.96 3.05 -7.97
C ARG A 436 34.20 4.26 -7.44
#